data_AF-A0AAJ0BTJ1-F1
#
_entry.id   AF-A0AAJ0BTJ1-F1
#
_cell.length_a   1.000
_cell.length_b   1.000
_cell.length_c   1.000
_cell.angle_alpha   90.00
_cell.angle_beta   90.00
_cell.angle_gamma   90.00
#
_symmetry.space_group_name_H-M   'P 1'
#
loop_
_entity.id
_entity.type
_entity.pdbx_description
1 polymer ?
#
loop_
_entity_poly.entity_id
_entity_poly.type
_entity_poly.pdbx_seq_one_letter_code
_entity_poly.pdbx_strand_id
1 'polypeptide(L)'
;MKDLSPYQRQQVLIAYFLYSVFYKWGAGISKMATCFLLLAISAPHMVAFNRFCLGMIAYILGYSISCSIATVFQCGSDPRANWDPSLDRKDCFYKPPFWFAHGGLNIVAIIATGTLPWWLFMKVTVRRRHWIATLMTILVIGELVPSVYRLYGLYLSSQHLDDISYITTTGIFVSQLEVEFGVTAACVPTMLKILEEGWDFFSLKVLGRRRDSGPEIVAGDSRENMINRDESGEIRVEKTYAVSSSSGTGAEEFGG
;
A
#
# COMPACT_ATOMS: atom_id res chain seq x y z
N MET A 1 18.85 27.12 15.73
CA MET A 1 18.01 28.31 15.40
C MET A 1 18.47 29.62 16.07
N LYS A 2 19.42 29.63 17.01
CA LYS A 2 19.82 30.86 17.75
C LYS A 2 20.61 31.88 16.91
N ASP A 3 21.22 31.46 15.78
CA ASP A 3 22.09 32.33 14.96
C ASP A 3 21.44 32.89 13.67
N LEU A 4 20.16 32.60 13.41
CA LEU A 4 19.50 33.07 12.19
C LEU A 4 18.89 34.46 12.36
N SER A 5 18.94 35.29 11.30
CA SER A 5 18.23 36.57 11.20
C SER A 5 16.71 36.37 11.39
N PRO A 6 15.98 37.33 12.03
CA PRO A 6 14.54 37.21 12.28
C PRO A 6 13.73 36.92 10.99
N TYR A 7 14.14 37.49 9.86
CA TYR A 7 13.51 37.23 8.55
C TYR A 7 13.66 35.78 8.10
N GLN A 8 14.86 35.19 8.27
CA GLN A 8 15.12 33.80 7.88
C GLN A 8 14.34 32.82 8.77
N ARG A 9 14.19 33.13 10.06
CA ARG A 9 13.39 32.30 10.98
C ARG A 9 11.94 32.21 10.53
N GLN A 10 11.32 33.34 10.20
CA GLN A 10 9.92 33.36 9.76
C GLN A 10 9.71 32.51 8.49
N GLN A 11 10.61 32.61 7.51
CA GLN A 11 10.55 31.79 6.27
C GLN A 11 10.65 30.29 6.57
N VAL A 12 11.55 29.88 7.46
CA VAL A 12 11.71 28.47 7.86
C VAL A 12 10.46 27.94 8.57
N LEU A 13 9.83 28.73 9.44
CA LEU A 13 8.61 28.32 10.13
C LEU A 13 7.43 28.13 9.16
N ILE A 14 7.28 29.03 8.18
CA ILE A 14 6.24 28.92 7.15
C ILE A 14 6.48 27.68 6.26
N ALA A 15 7.71 27.47 5.82
CA ALA A 15 8.08 26.29 5.01
C ALA A 15 7.82 24.97 5.79
N TYR A 16 8.17 24.94 7.08
CA TYR A 16 7.90 23.80 7.94
C TYR A 16 6.41 23.53 8.10
N PHE A 17 5.60 24.58 8.28
CA PHE A 17 4.15 24.45 8.36
C PHE A 17 3.56 23.89 7.06
N LEU A 18 3.96 24.41 5.89
CA LEU A 18 3.50 23.87 4.61
C LEU A 18 3.91 22.40 4.44
N TYR A 19 5.17 22.06 4.72
CA TYR A 19 5.64 20.67 4.72
C TYR A 19 4.79 19.78 5.64
N SER A 20 4.45 20.29 6.83
CA SER A 20 3.61 19.59 7.81
C SER A 20 2.20 19.26 7.29
N VAL A 21 1.68 20.03 6.33
CA VAL A 21 0.38 19.75 5.70
C VAL A 21 0.58 18.79 4.53
N PHE A 22 1.53 19.07 3.64
CA PHE A 22 1.78 18.25 2.45
C PHE A 22 2.17 16.81 2.79
N TYR A 23 2.95 16.57 3.85
CA TYR A 23 3.33 15.20 4.21
C TYR A 23 2.11 14.36 4.61
N LYS A 24 1.10 14.93 5.29
CA LYS A 24 -0.10 14.20 5.72
C LYS A 24 -0.92 13.72 4.53
N TRP A 25 -0.99 14.57 3.50
CA TRP A 25 -1.64 14.23 2.24
C TRP A 25 -0.81 13.24 1.42
N GLY A 26 0.50 13.48 1.27
CA GLY A 26 1.39 12.58 0.54
C GLY A 26 1.38 11.17 1.11
N ALA A 27 1.52 11.04 2.43
CA ALA A 27 1.48 9.75 3.13
C ALA A 27 0.12 9.06 3.06
N GLY A 28 -0.98 9.83 3.03
CA GLY A 28 -2.34 9.28 2.87
C GLY A 28 -2.62 8.82 1.44
N ILE A 29 -2.23 9.63 0.45
CA ILE A 29 -2.46 9.34 -0.98
C ILE A 29 -1.69 8.09 -1.41
N SER A 30 -0.43 7.91 -0.97
CA SER A 30 0.34 6.70 -1.29
C SER A 30 -0.36 5.43 -0.79
N LYS A 31 -0.84 5.44 0.46
CA LYS A 31 -1.59 4.32 1.05
C LYS A 31 -2.92 4.06 0.34
N MET A 32 -3.67 5.12 0.02
CA MET A 32 -4.90 5.00 -0.76
C MET A 32 -4.62 4.40 -2.15
N ALA A 33 -3.56 4.83 -2.83
CA ALA A 33 -3.16 4.30 -4.13
C ALA A 33 -2.82 2.81 -4.03
N THR A 34 -2.10 2.38 -2.99
CA THR A 34 -1.84 0.95 -2.72
C THR A 34 -3.16 0.18 -2.55
N CYS A 35 -4.09 0.68 -1.74
CA CYS A 35 -5.39 0.05 -1.55
C CYS A 35 -6.20 -0.04 -2.85
N PHE A 36 -6.23 1.02 -3.66
CA PHE A 36 -6.89 1.02 -4.96
C PHE A 36 -6.26 0.02 -5.94
N LEU A 37 -4.93 -0.06 -5.96
CA LEU A 37 -4.22 -1.02 -6.80
C LEU A 37 -4.51 -2.46 -6.36
N LEU A 38 -4.53 -2.72 -5.05
CA LEU A 38 -4.90 -4.02 -4.51
C LEU A 38 -6.36 -4.37 -4.83
N LEU A 39 -7.27 -3.40 -4.80
CA LEU A 39 -8.66 -3.56 -5.22
C LEU A 39 -8.75 -3.93 -6.70
N ALA A 40 -7.98 -3.26 -7.56
CA ALA A 40 -7.93 -3.55 -8.99
C ALA A 40 -7.35 -4.93 -9.32
N ILE A 41 -6.43 -5.43 -8.49
CA ILE A 41 -5.84 -6.77 -8.62
C ILE A 41 -6.78 -7.84 -8.08
N SER A 42 -7.57 -7.53 -7.06
CA SER A 42 -8.48 -8.49 -6.44
C SER A 42 -9.60 -8.90 -7.38
N ALA A 43 -9.88 -10.20 -7.44
CA ALA A 43 -10.96 -10.72 -8.27
C ALA A 43 -12.34 -10.34 -7.67
N PRO A 44 -13.36 -10.07 -8.51
CA PRO A 44 -14.68 -9.58 -8.06
C PRO A 44 -15.42 -10.55 -7.13
N HIS A 45 -15.01 -11.82 -7.04
CA HIS A 45 -15.58 -12.79 -6.12
C HIS A 45 -15.17 -12.57 -4.64
N MET A 46 -14.15 -11.74 -4.36
CA MET A 46 -13.67 -11.49 -2.98
C MET A 46 -14.36 -10.29 -2.32
N VAL A 47 -15.68 -10.37 -2.13
CA VAL A 47 -16.50 -9.24 -1.61
C VAL A 47 -16.05 -8.75 -0.23
N ALA A 48 -15.57 -9.65 0.64
CA ALA A 48 -15.05 -9.27 1.96
C ALA A 48 -13.77 -8.43 1.84
N PHE A 49 -12.88 -8.78 0.89
CA PHE A 49 -11.64 -8.05 0.63
C PHE A 49 -11.92 -6.64 0.13
N ASN A 50 -12.82 -6.54 -0.84
CA ASN A 50 -13.17 -5.27 -1.45
C ASN A 50 -13.79 -4.31 -0.43
N ARG A 51 -14.65 -4.81 0.47
CA ARG A 51 -15.24 -4.00 1.55
C ARG A 51 -14.18 -3.54 2.56
N PHE A 52 -13.23 -4.39 2.93
CA PHE A 52 -12.16 -4.01 3.85
C PHE A 52 -11.23 -2.96 3.23
N CYS A 53 -10.80 -3.15 1.98
CA CYS A 53 -9.99 -2.15 1.26
C CYS A 53 -10.72 -0.81 1.14
N LEU A 54 -12.02 -0.81 0.81
CA LEU A 54 -12.82 0.41 0.74
C LEU A 54 -12.95 1.08 2.11
N GLY A 55 -13.15 0.30 3.17
CA GLY A 55 -13.17 0.79 4.56
C GLY A 55 -11.83 1.40 4.96
N MET A 56 -10.71 0.79 4.58
CA MET A 56 -9.36 1.32 4.80
C MET A 56 -9.13 2.63 4.06
N ILE A 57 -9.59 2.76 2.82
CA ILE A 57 -9.52 4.02 2.07
C ILE A 57 -10.32 5.12 2.78
N ALA A 58 -11.54 4.81 3.22
CA ALA A 58 -12.38 5.76 3.95
C ALA A 58 -11.74 6.16 5.28
N TYR A 59 -11.14 5.22 6.01
CA TYR A 59 -10.39 5.47 7.24
C TYR A 59 -9.19 6.40 6.97
N ILE A 60 -8.38 6.10 5.94
CA ILE A 60 -7.21 6.90 5.59
C ILE A 60 -7.60 8.32 5.21
N LEU A 61 -8.59 8.46 4.34
CA LEU A 61 -9.11 9.75 3.93
C LEU A 61 -9.66 10.54 5.13
N GLY A 62 -10.42 9.87 6.00
CA GLY A 62 -11.03 10.47 7.18
C GLY A 62 -9.99 11.04 8.15
N TYR A 63 -8.97 10.27 8.53
CA TYR A 63 -7.95 10.77 9.44
C TYR A 63 -7.05 11.82 8.77
N SER A 64 -6.66 11.64 7.49
CA SER A 64 -5.82 12.61 6.78
C SER A 64 -6.51 13.97 6.67
N ILE A 65 -7.81 14.00 6.32
CA ILE A 65 -8.60 15.24 6.27
C ILE A 65 -8.73 15.85 7.66
N SER A 66 -9.18 15.06 8.64
CA SER A 66 -9.44 15.54 10.00
C SER A 66 -8.17 16.12 10.64
N CYS A 67 -7.03 15.43 10.52
CA CYS A 67 -5.77 15.91 11.03
C CYS A 67 -5.22 17.10 10.24
N SER A 68 -5.46 17.20 8.93
CA SER A 68 -5.06 18.37 8.15
C SER A 68 -5.84 19.61 8.58
N ILE A 69 -7.16 19.50 8.71
CA ILE A 69 -8.03 20.57 9.22
C ILE A 69 -7.58 20.98 10.63
N ALA A 70 -7.39 20.02 11.54
CA ALA A 70 -6.91 20.30 12.89
C ALA A 70 -5.53 20.98 12.92
N THR A 71 -4.65 20.68 11.97
CA THR A 71 -3.32 21.33 11.85
C THR A 71 -3.46 22.77 11.35
N VAL A 72 -4.37 23.02 10.40
CA VAL A 72 -4.66 24.37 9.89
C VAL A 72 -5.25 25.25 10.98
N PHE A 73 -6.24 24.73 11.71
CA PHE A 73 -6.94 25.44 12.79
C PHE A 73 -6.30 25.25 14.17
N GLN A 74 -5.03 24.85 14.25
CA GLN A 74 -4.37 24.54 15.53
C GLN A 74 -4.31 25.72 16.52
N CYS A 75 -4.43 26.96 16.03
CA CYS A 75 -4.46 28.21 16.80
C CYS A 75 -5.73 29.05 16.53
N GLY A 76 -6.83 28.41 16.15
CA GLY A 76 -8.10 29.08 15.87
C GLY A 76 -8.19 29.70 14.46
N SER A 77 -8.93 30.80 14.34
CA SER A 77 -9.24 31.48 13.06
C SER A 77 -8.12 32.35 12.50
N ASP A 78 -7.07 32.65 13.29
CA ASP A 78 -5.93 33.47 12.86
C ASP A 78 -4.72 32.59 12.50
N PRO A 79 -4.50 32.28 11.20
CA PRO A 79 -3.37 31.46 10.78
C PRO A 79 -2.03 32.12 11.11
N ARG A 80 -1.96 33.45 11.27
CA ARG A 80 -0.73 34.19 11.60
C ARG A 80 -0.10 33.77 12.93
N ALA A 81 -0.92 33.37 13.90
CA ALA A 81 -0.46 32.88 15.19
C ALA A 81 0.25 31.50 15.10
N ASN A 82 0.14 30.78 13.98
CA ASN A 82 0.86 29.52 13.78
C ASN A 82 2.36 29.72 13.61
N TRP A 83 2.77 30.76 12.88
CA TRP A 83 4.18 30.99 12.53
C TRP A 83 4.80 32.20 13.22
N ASP A 84 4.01 33.12 13.77
CA ASP A 84 4.53 34.27 14.50
C ASP A 84 4.54 33.99 16.02
N PRO A 85 5.71 33.77 16.64
CA PRO A 85 5.81 33.53 18.07
C PRO A 85 5.51 34.76 18.94
N SER A 86 5.37 35.95 18.36
CA SER A 86 5.12 37.20 19.09
C SER A 86 3.64 37.47 19.39
N LEU A 87 2.72 36.75 18.75
CA LEU A 87 1.28 36.85 19.03
C LEU A 87 0.85 35.88 20.15
N ASP A 88 -0.13 36.31 20.95
CA ASP A 88 -0.61 35.60 22.13
C ASP A 88 -1.18 34.22 21.76
N ARG A 89 -0.54 33.14 22.25
CA ARG A 89 -0.88 31.74 21.93
C ARG A 89 -1.99 31.17 22.84
N LYS A 90 -2.79 32.01 23.49
CA LYS A 90 -3.75 31.60 24.51
C LYS A 90 -4.83 30.64 24.00
N ASP A 91 -5.19 30.72 22.72
CA ASP A 91 -6.21 29.87 22.09
C ASP A 91 -5.63 28.68 21.28
N CYS A 92 -4.32 28.44 21.32
CA CYS A 92 -3.70 27.31 20.61
C CYS A 92 -3.88 25.99 21.34
N PHE A 93 -4.29 24.94 20.62
CA PHE A 93 -4.43 23.59 21.18
C PHE A 93 -3.07 22.99 21.57
N TYR A 94 -3.07 22.12 22.59
CA TYR A 94 -1.86 21.45 23.05
C TYR A 94 -1.31 20.51 21.97
N LYS A 95 -0.15 20.85 21.40
CA LYS A 95 0.44 20.16 20.23
C LYS A 95 0.79 18.69 20.49
N PRO A 96 1.49 18.31 21.57
CA PRO A 96 1.99 16.94 21.75
C PRO A 96 0.95 15.82 21.55
N PRO A 97 -0.22 15.81 22.23
CA PRO A 97 -1.19 14.71 22.13
C PRO A 97 -1.75 14.57 20.73
N PHE A 98 -1.95 15.67 20.00
CA PHE A 98 -2.41 15.64 18.62
C PHE A 98 -1.41 14.95 17.70
N TRP A 99 -0.11 15.25 17.85
CA TRP A 99 0.94 14.60 17.07
C TRP A 99 1.09 13.11 17.41
N PHE A 100 0.94 12.72 18.68
CA PHE A 100 0.93 11.31 19.09
C PHE A 100 -0.27 10.57 18.50
N ALA A 101 -1.47 11.15 18.55
CA ALA A 101 -2.66 10.56 17.96
C ALA A 101 -2.51 10.37 16.44
N HIS A 102 -2.03 11.39 15.72
CA HIS A 102 -1.75 11.29 14.30
C HIS A 102 -0.72 10.19 13.99
N GLY A 103 0.38 10.13 14.76
CA GLY A 103 1.41 9.12 14.61
C GLY A 103 0.85 7.71 14.80
N GLY A 104 0.04 7.50 15.84
CA GLY A 104 -0.62 6.23 16.11
C GLY A 104 -1.57 5.80 14.99
N LEU A 105 -2.45 6.69 14.52
CA LEU A 105 -3.39 6.41 13.43
C LEU A 105 -2.66 6.01 12.14
N ASN A 106 -1.54 6.67 11.84
CA ASN A 106 -0.72 6.37 10.68
C ASN A 106 0.00 5.01 10.82
N ILE A 107 0.54 4.68 12.00
CA ILE A 107 1.14 3.35 12.26
C ILE A 107 0.11 2.24 12.07
N VAL A 108 -1.11 2.43 12.58
CA VAL A 108 -2.22 1.49 12.37
C VAL A 108 -2.51 1.33 10.87
N ALA A 109 -2.52 2.43 10.11
CA ALA A 109 -2.71 2.38 8.67
C ALA A 109 -1.61 1.57 7.97
N ILE A 110 -0.34 1.78 8.33
CA ILE A 110 0.82 1.05 7.77
C ILE A 110 0.68 -0.45 7.98
N ILE A 111 0.43 -0.86 9.23
CA ILE A 111 0.26 -2.27 9.59
C ILE A 111 -0.91 -2.86 8.81
N ALA A 112 -2.06 -2.20 8.81
CA ALA A 112 -3.24 -2.67 8.09
C ALA A 112 -2.96 -2.82 6.59
N THR A 113 -2.34 -1.83 5.95
CA THR A 113 -1.96 -1.91 4.52
C THR A 113 -0.96 -3.02 4.23
N GLY A 114 -0.06 -3.34 5.16
CA GLY A 114 0.88 -4.44 5.00
C GLY A 114 0.28 -5.83 5.18
N THR A 115 -0.81 -5.95 5.93
CA THR A 115 -1.53 -7.24 6.05
C THR A 115 -2.39 -7.57 4.84
N LEU A 116 -2.83 -6.56 4.08
CA LEU A 116 -3.65 -6.73 2.87
C LEU A 116 -3.07 -7.71 1.84
N PRO A 117 -1.79 -7.57 1.40
CA PRO A 117 -1.22 -8.48 0.41
C PRO A 117 -1.19 -9.92 0.92
N TRP A 118 -0.88 -10.13 2.20
CA TRP A 118 -0.86 -11.48 2.79
C TRP A 118 -2.22 -12.15 2.68
N TRP A 119 -3.28 -11.42 3.04
CA TRP A 119 -4.64 -11.94 2.97
C TRP A 119 -5.10 -12.22 1.53
N LEU A 120 -4.69 -11.38 0.57
CA LEU A 120 -4.96 -11.59 -0.86
C LEU A 120 -4.27 -12.86 -1.39
N PHE A 121 -2.99 -13.08 -1.05
CA PHE A 121 -2.21 -14.23 -1.54
C PHE A 121 -2.61 -15.58 -0.93
N MET A 122 -3.32 -15.58 0.22
CA MET A 122 -3.92 -16.81 0.75
C MET A 122 -5.03 -17.36 -0.14
N LYS A 123 -5.70 -16.50 -0.92
CA LYS A 123 -6.84 -16.87 -1.76
C LYS A 123 -6.50 -16.94 -3.25
N VAL A 124 -5.51 -16.17 -3.73
CA VAL A 124 -5.11 -16.16 -5.13
C VAL A 124 -3.88 -17.05 -5.37
N THR A 125 -4.02 -18.03 -6.27
CA THR A 125 -2.92 -18.91 -6.69
C THR A 125 -2.03 -18.26 -7.75
N VAL A 126 -1.17 -17.32 -7.36
CA VAL A 126 -0.12 -16.78 -8.24
C VAL A 126 1.17 -17.59 -8.09
N ARG A 127 1.79 -17.99 -9.19
CA ARG A 127 3.02 -18.81 -9.24
C ARG A 127 4.19 -18.24 -8.42
N ARG A 128 4.24 -16.92 -8.25
CA ARG A 128 5.28 -16.19 -7.48
C ARG A 128 4.73 -15.41 -6.29
N ARG A 129 3.57 -15.84 -5.76
CA ARG A 129 2.88 -15.20 -4.62
C ARG A 129 3.79 -14.86 -3.43
N HIS A 130 4.73 -15.75 -3.10
CA HIS A 130 5.61 -15.60 -1.95
C HIS A 130 6.65 -14.49 -2.13
N TRP A 131 7.12 -14.25 -3.36
CA TRP A 131 8.08 -13.18 -3.64
C TRP A 131 7.40 -11.81 -3.53
N ILE A 132 6.21 -11.68 -4.10
CA ILE A 132 5.44 -10.42 -4.05
C ILE A 132 5.05 -10.08 -2.62
N ALA A 133 4.54 -11.06 -1.88
CA ALA A 133 4.17 -10.89 -0.47
C ALA A 133 5.39 -10.46 0.38
N THR A 134 6.54 -11.11 0.18
CA THR A 134 7.76 -10.80 0.95
C THR A 134 8.27 -9.38 0.65
N LEU A 135 8.29 -8.96 -0.63
CA LEU A 135 8.74 -7.61 -1.00
C LEU A 135 7.83 -6.52 -0.43
N MET A 136 6.51 -6.72 -0.47
CA MET A 136 5.54 -5.83 0.19
C MET A 136 5.79 -5.73 1.68
N THR A 137 5.98 -6.87 2.36
CA THR A 137 6.24 -6.89 3.80
C THR A 137 7.53 -6.16 4.16
N ILE A 138 8.61 -6.33 3.38
CA ILE A 138 9.87 -5.61 3.60
C ILE A 138 9.67 -4.10 3.48
N LEU A 139 8.90 -3.63 2.50
CA LEU A 139 8.64 -2.21 2.32
C LEU A 139 7.76 -1.64 3.44
N VAL A 140 6.78 -2.39 3.92
CA VAL A 140 5.95 -2.00 5.08
C VAL A 140 6.81 -1.91 6.34
N ILE A 141 7.73 -2.84 6.56
CA ILE A 141 8.69 -2.75 7.66
C ILE A 141 9.58 -1.51 7.48
N GLY A 142 10.02 -1.24 6.26
CA GLY A 142 10.77 -0.05 5.89
C GLY A 142 10.02 1.27 6.14
N GLU A 143 8.69 1.27 6.08
CA GLU A 143 7.84 2.42 6.43
C GLU A 143 7.56 2.50 7.95
N LEU A 144 7.45 1.35 8.61
CA LEU A 144 7.17 1.24 10.04
C LEU A 144 8.34 1.76 10.89
N VAL A 145 9.59 1.46 10.51
CA VAL A 145 10.79 1.87 11.27
C VAL A 145 10.90 3.40 11.38
N PRO A 146 10.85 4.18 10.27
CA PRO A 146 10.79 5.64 10.33
C PRO A 146 9.59 6.15 11.14
N SER A 147 8.42 5.53 10.99
CA SER A 147 7.20 5.95 11.70
C SER A 147 7.34 5.84 13.23
N VAL A 148 7.96 4.75 13.71
CA VAL A 148 8.25 4.57 15.15
C VAL A 148 9.34 5.55 15.61
N TYR A 149 10.39 5.74 14.79
CA TYR A 149 11.44 6.70 15.11
C TYR A 149 10.89 8.13 15.21
N ARG A 150 9.93 8.50 14.36
CA ARG A 150 9.23 9.80 14.43
C ARG A 150 8.49 9.95 15.76
N LEU A 151 7.82 8.90 16.23
CA LEU A 151 7.12 8.93 17.53
C LEU A 151 8.10 9.09 18.69
N TYR A 152 9.26 8.43 18.61
CA TYR A 152 10.35 8.58 19.57
C TYR A 152 10.95 10.00 19.54
N GLY A 153 11.17 10.58 18.36
CA GLY A 153 11.64 11.95 18.21
C GLY A 153 10.67 12.97 18.81
N LEU A 154 9.35 12.74 18.68
CA LEU A 154 8.33 13.57 19.32
C LEU A 154 8.36 13.44 20.85
N TYR A 155 8.57 12.22 21.37
CA TYR A 155 8.74 11.98 22.80
C TYR A 155 9.96 12.72 23.35
N LEU A 156 11.12 12.62 22.68
CA LEU A 156 12.32 13.36 23.07
C LEU A 156 12.12 14.87 23.01
N SER A 157 11.44 15.37 21.98
CA SER A 157 11.10 16.81 21.85
C SER A 157 10.23 17.31 23.01
N SER A 158 9.42 16.43 23.62
CA SER A 158 8.57 16.78 24.74
C SER A 158 9.32 16.83 26.09
N GLN A 159 10.46 16.14 26.20
CA GLN A 159 11.25 16.09 27.44
C GLN A 159 12.50 16.96 27.43
N HIS A 160 13.13 17.17 26.27
CA HIS A 160 14.38 17.92 26.16
C HIS A 160 14.23 19.09 25.17
N LEU A 161 14.14 20.31 25.70
CA LEU A 161 13.96 21.55 24.90
C LEU A 161 15.28 22.15 24.37
N ASP A 162 16.43 21.62 24.79
CA ASP A 162 17.73 22.25 24.49
C ASP A 162 18.21 22.00 23.04
N ASP A 163 17.81 20.88 22.43
CA ASP A 163 18.28 20.44 21.09
C ASP A 163 17.15 20.31 20.04
N ILE A 164 16.13 21.17 20.13
CA ILE A 164 14.98 21.17 19.20
C ILE A 164 15.40 21.25 17.72
N SER A 165 16.51 21.94 17.41
CA SER A 165 16.99 22.10 16.03
C SER A 165 17.43 20.77 15.41
N TYR A 166 18.13 19.92 16.17
CA TYR A 166 18.57 18.61 15.71
C TYR A 166 17.37 17.68 15.55
N ILE A 167 16.51 17.61 16.57
CA ILE A 167 15.34 16.72 16.58
C ILE A 167 14.36 17.07 15.44
N THR A 168 14.15 18.36 15.18
CA THR A 168 13.28 18.82 14.07
C THR A 168 13.84 18.41 12.71
N THR A 169 15.15 18.56 12.50
CA THR A 169 15.82 18.23 11.24
C THR A 169 15.72 16.72 10.97
N THR A 170 16.07 15.91 11.97
CA THR A 170 15.95 14.45 11.89
C THR A 170 14.51 14.03 11.65
N GLY A 171 13.54 14.69 12.30
CA GLY A 171 12.10 14.44 12.08
C GLY A 171 11.64 14.68 10.64
N ILE A 172 12.15 15.71 9.95
CA ILE A 172 11.85 15.97 8.54
C ILE A 172 12.40 14.85 7.66
N PHE A 173 13.67 14.47 7.83
CA PHE A 173 14.28 13.37 7.06
C PHE A 173 13.52 12.05 7.23
N VAL A 174 13.17 11.71 8.48
CA VAL A 174 12.44 10.49 8.80
C VAL A 174 11.05 10.49 8.15
N SER A 175 10.36 11.64 8.15
CA SER A 175 9.04 11.78 7.53
C SER A 175 9.11 11.71 5.99
N GLN A 176 10.20 12.19 5.41
CA GLN A 176 10.44 12.10 3.96
C GLN A 176 10.64 10.63 3.55
N LEU A 177 11.47 9.89 4.28
CA LEU A 177 11.70 8.46 4.04
C LEU A 177 10.40 7.66 4.14
N GLU A 178 9.56 7.97 5.14
CA GLU A 178 8.24 7.33 5.30
C GLU A 178 7.38 7.45 4.03
N VAL A 179 7.30 8.66 3.46
CA VAL A 179 6.53 8.92 2.23
C VAL A 179 7.14 8.17 1.03
N GLU A 180 8.46 8.19 0.90
CA GLU A 180 9.17 7.53 -0.21
C GLU A 180 9.01 6.01 -0.18
N PHE A 181 9.11 5.39 1.01
CA PHE A 181 8.83 3.96 1.19
C PHE A 181 7.37 3.62 0.89
N GLY A 182 6.41 4.45 1.35
CA GLY A 182 5.00 4.26 1.04
C GLY A 182 4.68 4.37 -0.46
N VAL A 183 5.28 5.32 -1.17
CA VAL A 183 5.13 5.46 -2.63
C VAL A 183 5.75 4.27 -3.36
N THR A 184 6.91 3.81 -2.91
CA THR A 184 7.57 2.61 -3.46
C THR A 184 6.71 1.37 -3.23
N ALA A 185 6.10 1.23 -2.05
CA ALA A 185 5.16 0.14 -1.78
C ALA A 185 3.94 0.20 -2.69
N ALA A 186 3.45 1.39 -3.05
CA ALA A 186 2.32 1.55 -3.96
C ALA A 186 2.60 1.10 -5.40
N CYS A 187 3.84 1.24 -5.89
CA CYS A 187 4.17 0.91 -7.28
C CYS A 187 4.59 -0.55 -7.49
N VAL A 188 5.07 -1.22 -6.44
CA VAL A 188 5.64 -2.57 -6.53
C VAL A 188 4.65 -3.64 -7.02
N PRO A 189 3.34 -3.65 -6.70
CA PRO A 189 2.43 -4.66 -7.24
C PRO A 189 2.32 -4.58 -8.78
N THR A 190 2.36 -3.37 -9.33
CA THR A 190 2.35 -3.13 -10.80
C THR A 190 3.69 -3.53 -11.41
N MET A 191 4.80 -3.10 -10.81
CA MET A 191 6.15 -3.40 -11.29
C MET A 191 6.41 -4.90 -11.34
N LEU A 192 5.92 -5.65 -10.34
CA LEU A 192 6.11 -7.10 -10.28
C LEU A 192 5.31 -7.83 -11.35
N LYS A 193 4.09 -7.38 -11.67
CA LYS A 193 3.32 -7.94 -12.80
C LYS A 193 4.07 -7.78 -14.12
N ILE A 194 4.55 -6.58 -14.40
CA ILE A 194 5.32 -6.28 -15.62
C ILE A 194 6.62 -7.10 -15.66
N LEU A 195 7.30 -7.24 -14.53
CA LEU A 195 8.53 -8.01 -14.43
C LEU A 195 8.29 -9.52 -14.66
N GLU A 196 7.16 -10.06 -14.20
CA GLU A 196 6.78 -11.45 -14.46
C GLU A 196 6.51 -11.72 -15.94
N GLU A 197 5.75 -10.85 -16.59
CA GLU A 197 5.49 -10.93 -18.03
C GLU A 197 6.78 -10.81 -18.85
N GLY A 198 7.63 -9.84 -18.50
CA GLY A 198 8.93 -9.65 -19.12
C GLY A 198 9.87 -10.85 -18.92
N TRP A 199 9.89 -11.43 -17.72
CA TRP A 199 10.71 -12.59 -17.41
C TRP A 199 10.26 -13.84 -18.17
N ASP A 200 8.94 -14.03 -18.29
CA ASP A 200 8.38 -15.17 -19.03
C ASP A 200 8.68 -15.01 -20.54
N PHE A 201 8.55 -13.81 -21.10
CA PHE A 201 8.97 -13.52 -22.48
C PHE A 201 10.47 -13.77 -22.71
N PHE A 202 11.32 -13.28 -21.81
CA PHE A 202 12.76 -13.47 -21.90
C PHE A 202 13.16 -14.95 -21.78
N SER A 203 12.56 -15.68 -20.84
CA SER A 203 12.84 -17.11 -20.63
C SER A 203 12.44 -17.95 -21.84
N LEU A 204 11.33 -17.62 -22.50
CA LEU A 204 10.88 -18.30 -23.70
C LEU A 204 11.77 -17.99 -24.92
N LYS A 205 12.16 -16.72 -25.12
CA LYS A 205 12.97 -16.30 -26.29
C LYS A 205 14.45 -16.60 -26.19
N VAL A 206 15.05 -16.44 -25.00
CA VAL A 206 16.51 -16.52 -24.82
C VAL A 206 16.96 -17.88 -24.32
N LEU A 207 16.24 -18.49 -23.39
CA LEU A 207 16.63 -19.77 -22.79
C LEU A 207 16.03 -20.99 -23.49
N GLY A 208 15.08 -20.80 -24.43
CA GLY A 208 14.44 -21.90 -25.16
C GLY A 208 13.76 -22.94 -24.26
N ARG A 209 13.56 -22.65 -22.96
CA ARG A 209 12.90 -23.57 -22.04
C ARG A 209 11.41 -23.58 -22.36
N ARG A 210 10.97 -24.61 -23.09
CA ARG A 210 9.56 -25.04 -23.02
C ARG A 210 9.23 -25.24 -21.56
N ARG A 211 8.27 -24.46 -21.09
CA ARG A 211 7.73 -24.57 -19.75
C ARG A 211 6.62 -25.58 -19.80
N ASP A 212 6.83 -26.76 -19.20
CA ASP A 212 5.74 -27.68 -18.93
C ASP A 212 4.74 -26.97 -18.02
N SER A 213 3.62 -26.57 -18.61
CA SER A 213 2.44 -26.16 -17.89
C SER A 213 1.87 -27.41 -17.21
N GLY A 214 2.11 -27.56 -15.92
CA GLY A 214 1.21 -28.31 -15.04
C GLY A 214 -0.22 -27.74 -15.17
N PRO A 215 -1.24 -28.57 -14.93
CA PRO A 215 -2.49 -28.54 -15.67
C PRO A 215 -3.19 -27.19 -15.59
N GLU A 216 -3.50 -26.69 -16.78
CA GLU A 216 -4.42 -25.62 -17.07
C GLU A 216 -5.74 -25.86 -16.29
N ILE A 217 -6.07 -24.95 -15.37
CA ILE A 217 -7.47 -24.77 -15.01
C ILE A 217 -8.10 -24.12 -16.24
N VAL A 218 -8.58 -24.97 -17.15
CA VAL A 218 -9.38 -24.59 -18.30
C VAL A 218 -10.64 -23.93 -17.74
N ALA A 219 -10.60 -22.60 -17.61
CA ALA A 219 -11.81 -21.80 -17.69
C ALA A 219 -12.28 -21.97 -19.14
N GLY A 220 -13.17 -22.93 -19.36
CA GLY A 220 -13.78 -23.18 -20.66
C GLY A 220 -14.58 -21.97 -21.08
N ASP A 221 -13.95 -21.02 -21.76
CA ASP A 221 -14.60 -20.09 -22.66
C ASP A 221 -14.48 -20.65 -24.08
N SER A 222 -15.14 -21.78 -24.33
CA SER A 222 -15.38 -22.25 -25.70
C SER A 222 -16.51 -21.44 -26.30
N ARG A 223 -16.17 -20.25 -26.79
CA ARG A 223 -17.00 -19.49 -27.74
C ARG A 223 -16.16 -18.90 -28.87
N GLU A 224 -15.26 -19.70 -29.44
CA GLU A 224 -14.83 -19.49 -30.82
C GLU A 224 -15.66 -20.42 -31.73
N ASN A 225 -16.83 -19.91 -32.13
CA ASN A 225 -17.60 -20.47 -33.23
C ASN A 225 -16.80 -20.27 -34.52
N MET A 226 -16.08 -21.31 -34.95
CA MET A 226 -15.80 -21.49 -36.38
C MET A 226 -17.14 -21.68 -37.08
N ILE A 227 -17.66 -20.59 -37.65
CA ILE A 227 -18.68 -20.64 -38.69
C ILE A 227 -18.01 -21.24 -39.93
N ASN A 228 -17.97 -22.57 -40.00
CA ASN A 228 -17.88 -23.27 -41.27
C ASN A 228 -19.30 -23.29 -41.86
N ARG A 229 -19.52 -22.44 -42.86
CA ARG A 229 -20.64 -22.59 -43.78
C ARG A 229 -20.41 -23.88 -44.55
N ASP A 230 -21.27 -24.86 -44.31
CA ASP A 230 -21.64 -25.80 -45.36
C ASP A 230 -23.17 -25.90 -45.42
N GLU A 231 -23.68 -25.98 -46.64
CA GLU A 231 -25.08 -25.91 -47.00
C GLU A 231 -25.83 -27.18 -46.59
N SER A 232 -26.60 -27.15 -45.51
CA SER A 232 -27.89 -27.87 -45.36
C SER A 232 -28.37 -27.75 -43.91
N GLY A 233 -29.47 -27.02 -43.72
CA GLY A 233 -29.98 -26.65 -42.42
C GLY A 233 -30.70 -27.79 -41.70
N GLU A 234 -30.07 -28.32 -40.65
CA GLU A 234 -30.78 -29.01 -39.57
C GLU A 234 -30.00 -28.86 -38.24
N ILE A 235 -30.68 -28.48 -37.16
CA ILE A 235 -30.08 -28.32 -35.82
C ILE A 235 -30.76 -29.32 -34.87
N ARG A 236 -29.99 -30.27 -34.33
CA ARG A 236 -30.42 -31.15 -33.22
C ARG A 236 -29.45 -31.01 -32.05
N VAL A 237 -30.00 -30.69 -30.88
CA VAL A 237 -29.24 -30.46 -29.64
C VAL A 237 -29.20 -31.76 -28.83
N GLU A 238 -28.02 -32.36 -28.68
CA GLU A 238 -27.81 -33.52 -27.79
C GLU A 238 -27.18 -33.07 -26.47
N LYS A 239 -27.73 -33.53 -25.34
CA LYS A 239 -27.22 -33.30 -23.98
C LYS A 239 -26.42 -34.53 -23.54
N THR A 240 -25.14 -34.37 -23.22
CA THR A 240 -24.30 -35.45 -22.68
C THR A 240 -24.00 -35.23 -21.19
N TYR A 241 -24.32 -36.21 -20.35
CA TYR A 241 -23.92 -36.29 -18.94
C TYR A 241 -22.63 -37.12 -18.84
N ALA A 242 -21.63 -36.68 -18.08
CA ALA A 242 -20.37 -37.42 -17.89
C ALA A 242 -20.39 -38.29 -16.62
N VAL A 243 -20.11 -39.59 -16.80
CA VAL A 243 -19.86 -40.61 -15.77
C VAL A 243 -18.35 -40.75 -15.56
N SER A 244 -17.88 -40.88 -14.32
CA SER A 244 -16.47 -41.13 -13.97
C SER A 244 -16.24 -42.62 -13.64
N SER A 245 -15.24 -43.24 -14.26
CA SER A 245 -14.73 -44.58 -13.93
C SER A 245 -13.20 -44.55 -14.00
N SER A 246 -12.53 -45.01 -12.95
CA SER A 246 -11.08 -45.26 -12.96
C SER A 246 -10.79 -46.66 -12.42
N SER A 247 -10.40 -47.57 -13.32
CA SER A 247 -9.85 -48.90 -13.05
C SER A 247 -8.31 -48.85 -13.07
N GLY A 248 -7.68 -49.47 -12.07
CA GLY A 248 -6.23 -49.49 -11.89
C GLY A 248 -5.49 -50.68 -12.53
N THR A 249 -4.16 -50.56 -12.54
CA THR A 249 -3.12 -51.58 -12.80
C THR A 249 -1.79 -50.94 -12.37
N GLY A 250 -0.78 -51.59 -11.78
CA GLY A 250 -0.50 -52.98 -11.46
C GLY A 250 0.73 -53.02 -10.54
N ALA A 251 0.92 -54.16 -9.86
CA ALA A 251 1.94 -54.41 -8.86
C ALA A 251 3.16 -55.13 -9.46
N GLU A 252 4.36 -54.73 -9.07
CA GLU A 252 5.60 -55.51 -9.13
C GLU A 252 6.62 -54.89 -8.14
N GLU A 253 6.98 -55.60 -7.07
CA GLU A 253 8.38 -55.77 -6.60
C GLU A 253 8.49 -56.76 -5.43
N PHE A 254 9.63 -57.44 -5.41
CA PHE A 254 9.99 -58.68 -4.73
C PHE A 254 10.74 -58.44 -3.40
N GLY A 255 10.58 -59.38 -2.45
CA GLY A 255 11.70 -59.98 -1.70
C GLY A 255 12.24 -59.28 -0.44
N GLY A 256 12.18 -60.01 0.69
CA GLY A 256 12.90 -59.71 1.93
C GLY A 256 12.15 -60.14 3.18
#